data_AF-A0A926B5A9-F1
#
_entry.id   AF-A0A926B5A9-F1
#
_cell.length_a   1.000
_cell.length_b   1.000
_cell.length_c   1.000
_cell.angle_alpha   90.00
_cell.angle_beta   90.00
_cell.angle_gamma   90.00
#
_symmetry.space_group_name_H-M   'P 1'
#
loop_
_entity.id
_entity.type
_entity.pdbx_description
1 polymer ?
#
loop_
_entity_poly.entity_id
_entity_poly.type
_entity_poly.pdbx_seq_one_letter_code
_entity_poly.pdbx_strand_id
1 'polypeptide(L)' 'MSLKSFHLVFVTVCTLLCAFLAVWAFGLNPERSPMFDAVGYIGIAGAVLMLFYGVYFYRKARKLHI' A
#
# COMPACT_ATOMS: atom_id res chain seq x y z
N MET A 1 -12.17 20.64 6.47
CA MET A 1 -12.25 19.19 6.18
C MET A 1 -11.26 18.45 7.06
N SER A 2 -11.67 17.35 7.69
CA SER A 2 -10.81 16.62 8.63
C SER A 2 -9.59 16.04 7.91
N LEU A 3 -8.40 16.58 8.20
CA LEU A 3 -7.10 16.11 7.67
C LEU A 3 -6.95 14.58 7.72
N LYS A 4 -7.61 13.96 8.71
CA LYS A 4 -7.64 12.53 8.98
C LYS A 4 -8.28 11.72 7.84
N SER A 5 -9.38 12.21 7.26
CA SER A 5 -10.09 11.52 6.18
C SER A 5 -9.30 11.56 4.87
N PHE A 6 -8.69 12.70 4.54
CA PHE A 6 -7.84 12.83 3.35
C PHE A 6 -6.61 11.91 3.44
N HIS A 7 -5.93 11.88 4.59
CA HIS A 7 -4.79 10.99 4.81
C HIS A 7 -5.15 9.51 4.66
N LEU A 8 -6.33 9.10 5.13
CA LEU A 8 -6.78 7.72 5.00
C LEU A 8 -7.05 7.34 3.54
N VAL A 9 -7.70 8.20 2.76
CA VAL A 9 -7.90 7.97 1.32
C VAL A 9 -6.55 7.90 0.60
N PHE A 10 -5.62 8.81 0.90
CA PHE A 10 -4.28 8.81 0.33
C PHE A 10 -3.53 7.49 0.60
N VAL A 11 -3.52 7.03 1.86
CA VAL A 11 -2.93 5.73 2.24
C VAL A 11 -3.56 4.60 1.44
N THR A 12 -4.89 4.59 1.32
CA THR A 12 -5.61 3.52 0.60
C THR A 12 -5.24 3.47 -0.88
N VAL A 13 -5.18 4.64 -1.55
CA VAL A 13 -4.78 4.74 -2.96
C VAL A 13 -3.32 4.33 -3.17
N CYS A 14 -2.40 4.77 -2.30
CA CYS A 14 -1.00 4.33 -2.35
C CYS A 14 -0.86 2.82 -2.13
N THR A 15 -1.66 2.23 -1.24
CA THR A 15 -1.66 0.79 -0.98
C THR A 15 -2.09 0.02 -2.23
N LEU A 16 -3.18 0.44 -2.90
CA LEU A 16 -3.63 -0.16 -4.16
C LEU A 16 -2.57 -0.04 -5.25
N LEU A 17 -1.92 1.12 -5.37
CA LEU A 17 -0.85 1.35 -6.34
C LEU A 17 0.34 0.41 -6.11
N CYS A 18 0.80 0.28 -4.86
CA CYS A 18 1.90 -0.63 -4.50
C CYS A 18 1.52 -2.10 -4.73
N ALA A 19 0.29 -2.49 -4.39
CA ALA A 19 -0.21 -3.85 -4.66
C ALA A 19 -0.25 -4.14 -6.16
N PHE A 20 -0.72 -3.19 -6.97
CA PHE A 20 -0.72 -3.31 -8.42
C PHE A 20 0.71 -3.44 -8.98
N LEU A 21 1.64 -2.60 -8.53
CA LEU A 21 3.06 -2.66 -8.93
C LEU A 21 3.70 -4.01 -8.55
N ALA A 22 3.39 -4.55 -7.37
CA ALA A 22 3.88 -5.87 -6.96
C ALA A 22 3.33 -6.98 -7.86
N VAL A 23 2.01 -6.99 -8.11
CA VAL A 23 1.39 -7.97 -9.01
C VAL A 23 1.94 -7.84 -10.44
N TRP A 24 2.16 -6.61 -10.91
CA TRP A 24 2.72 -6.36 -12.23
C TRP A 24 4.16 -6.85 -12.35
N ALA A 25 5.00 -6.56 -11.35
CA ALA A 25 6.40 -6.97 -11.33
C ALA A 25 6.58 -8.49 -11.37
N PHE A 26 5.74 -9.25 -10.65
CA PHE A 26 5.88 -10.71 -10.57
C PHE A 26 5.02 -11.50 -11.56
N GLY A 27 3.87 -10.96 -11.99
CA GLY A 27 2.87 -11.70 -12.78
C GLY A 27 2.76 -11.28 -14.25
N LEU A 28 3.12 -10.05 -14.61
CA LEU A 28 2.92 -9.51 -15.97
C LEU A 28 4.22 -9.17 -16.69
N ASN A 29 5.37 -9.29 -16.03
CA ASN A 29 6.65 -8.92 -16.59
C ASN A 29 7.35 -10.16 -17.22
N PRO A 30 7.44 -10.25 -18.57
CA PRO A 30 8.06 -11.39 -19.24
C PRO A 30 9.59 -11.38 -19.13
N GLU A 31 10.20 -10.21 -18.87
CA GLU A 31 11.64 -10.09 -18.61
C GLU A 31 11.91 -10.04 -17.11
N ARG A 32 12.33 -11.18 -16.54
CA ARG A 32 12.83 -11.25 -15.16
C ARG A 32 14.22 -10.62 -15.07
N SER A 33 14.26 -9.29 -15.04
CA SER A 33 15.47 -8.55 -14.67
C SER A 33 15.54 -8.41 -13.14
N PRO A 34 16.73 -8.47 -12.54
CA PRO A 34 16.90 -8.28 -11.09
C PRO A 34 16.45 -6.90 -10.62
N MET A 35 16.40 -5.91 -11.51
CA MET A 35 15.84 -4.58 -11.22
C MET A 35 14.32 -4.66 -10.99
N PHE A 36 13.59 -5.43 -11.79
CA PHE A 36 12.14 -5.59 -11.63
C PHE A 36 11.78 -6.38 -10.38
N ASP A 37 12.58 -7.39 -10.03
CA ASP A 37 12.42 -8.12 -8.77
C ASP A 37 12.60 -7.20 -7.56
N ALA A 38 13.61 -6.31 -7.57
CA ALA A 38 13.81 -5.34 -6.50
C ALA A 38 12.61 -4.38 -6.35
N VAL A 39 12.05 -3.90 -7.47
CA VAL A 39 10.83 -3.06 -7.48
C VAL A 39 9.63 -3.84 -6.94
N GLY A 40 9.50 -5.12 -7.28
CA GLY A 40 8.46 -6.00 -6.74
C GLY A 40 8.58 -6.17 -5.23
N TYR A 41 9.77 -6.47 -4.71
CA TYR A 41 10.01 -6.61 -3.27
C TYR A 41 9.77 -5.31 -2.50
N ILE A 42 10.22 -4.17 -3.03
CA ILE A 42 9.97 -2.86 -2.43
C ILE A 42 8.47 -2.52 -2.49
N GLY A 43 7.79 -2.88 -3.58
CA GLY A 43 6.35 -2.73 -3.74
C GLY A 43 5.56 -3.55 -2.71
N ILE A 44 5.96 -4.81 -2.46
CA ILE A 44 5.37 -5.66 -1.42
C ILE A 44 5.64 -5.07 -0.04
N ALA A 45 6.90 -4.70 0.27
CA ALA A 45 7.25 -4.12 1.55
C ALA A 45 6.47 -2.82 1.82
N GLY A 46 6.37 -1.95 0.81
CA GLY A 46 5.59 -0.72 0.86
C GLY A 46 4.09 -0.97 1.02
N ALA A 47 3.53 -1.95 0.30
CA ALA A 47 2.13 -2.34 0.43
C ALA A 47 1.81 -2.89 1.83
N VAL A 48 2.69 -3.72 2.40
CA VAL A 48 2.54 -4.25 3.76
C VAL A 48 2.60 -3.13 4.79
N LEU A 49 3.59 -2.24 4.70
CA LEU A 49 3.71 -1.07 5.59
C LEU A 49 2.47 -0.18 5.52
N MET A 50 2.00 0.12 4.30
CA MET A 50 0.79 0.90 4.05
C MET A 50 -0.48 0.22 4.58
N LEU A 51 -0.62 -1.11 4.40
CA LEU A 51 -1.72 -1.89 4.98
C LEU A 51 -1.71 -1.83 6.51
N PHE A 52 -0.55 -2.03 7.14
CA PHE A 52 -0.41 -1.90 8.58
C PHE A 52 -0.78 -0.50 9.06
N TYR A 53 -0.34 0.54 8.35
CA TYR A 53 -0.66 1.92 8.68
C TYR A 53 -2.16 2.23 8.52
N GLY A 54 -2.77 1.77 7.43
CA GLY A 54 -4.20 1.91 7.14
C GLY A 54 -5.06 1.17 8.18
N VAL A 55 -4.70 -0.06 8.55
CA VAL A 55 -5.40 -0.85 9.58
C VAL A 55 -5.23 -0.21 10.96
N TYR A 56 -4.04 0.30 11.30
CA TYR A 56 -3.81 0.99 12.57
C TYR A 56 -4.63 2.27 12.67
N PHE A 57 -4.68 3.06 11.58
CA PHE A 57 -5.48 4.27 11.52
C PHE A 57 -6.99 3.97 11.55
N TYR A 58 -7.44 2.92 10.85
CA TYR A 58 -8.83 2.46 10.87
C TYR A 58 -9.23 1.95 12.26
N ARG A 59 -8.35 1.21 12.94
CA ARG A 59 -8.55 0.80 14.35
C ARG A 59 -8.62 2.02 15.26
N LYS A 60 -7.76 3.02 15.07
CA LYS A 60 -7.73 4.23 15.89
C LYS A 60 -8.95 5.13 15.63
N ALA A 61 -9.42 5.20 14.39
CA ALA A 61 -10.64 5.91 14.01
C ALA A 61 -11.90 5.22 14.56
N ARG A 62 -12.00 3.88 14.50
CA ARG A 62 -13.08 3.13 15.17
C ARG A 62 -13.05 3.26 16.68
N LYS A 63 -11.87 3.31 17.31
CA LYS A 63 -11.74 3.53 18.76
C LYS A 63 -12.16 4.95 19.19
N LEU A 64 -12.19 5.90 18.26
CA LEU A 64 -12.66 7.26 18.49
C LEU A 64 -14.14 7.45 18.14
N HIS A 65 -14.87 6.37 17.84
CA HIS A 65 -16.31 6.39 17.62
C HIS A 65 -17.07 6.12 18.93
N ILE A 66 -16.78 6.97 19.94
CA ILE A 66 -17.69 7.41 21.00
C ILE A 66 -17.46 8.92 21.12
#